data_AF-A0A2P5EFE5-F1
#
_entry.id   AF-A0A2P5EFE5-F1
#
_cell.length_a   1.000
_cell.length_b   1.000
_cell.length_c   1.000
_cell.angle_alpha   90.00
_cell.angle_beta   90.00
_cell.angle_gamma   90.00
#
_symmetry.space_group_name_H-M   'P 1'
#
loop_
_entity.id
_entity.type
_entity.pdbx_description
1 polymer ?
#
loop_
_entity_poly.entity_id
_entity_poly.type
_entity_poly.pdbx_seq_one_letter_code
_entity_poly.pdbx_strand_id
1 'polypeptide(L)'
;MAEVIEIDCPTLSSFDFSASNLPILILKNVACRMDIAYHPPSSNRLISSWFLNLREYLGFSSESKNFALKFFKINQVRFDLEELGDVQIPPLSEVDDLKITSIMMIESSGCEPLMDGLLWCCHPRTISLPSSFVYQHNCIKLLCEKLLGTKRPTCCDSTRIKCWRHEFKGAKIQILGETEEDWLQGWNHLVDPLPQLAKDQGVRFQLEWDN
;
A
#
# COMPACT_ATOMS: atom_id res chain seq x y z
N MET A 1 -15.57 -18.07 -7.52
CA MET A 1 -14.72 -17.87 -8.71
C MET A 1 -14.36 -16.41 -8.76
N ALA A 2 -13.09 -16.09 -9.00
CA ALA A 2 -12.69 -14.71 -9.26
C ALA A 2 -13.27 -14.28 -10.61
N GLU A 3 -13.82 -13.07 -10.68
CA GLU A 3 -14.34 -12.50 -11.92
C GLU A 3 -13.15 -12.12 -12.81
N VAL A 4 -13.20 -12.49 -14.09
CA VAL A 4 -12.18 -12.12 -15.07
C VAL A 4 -12.70 -10.92 -15.84
N ILE A 5 -11.93 -9.83 -15.83
CA ILE A 5 -12.26 -8.60 -16.55
C ILE A 5 -11.17 -8.36 -17.58
N GLU A 6 -11.57 -8.32 -18.85
CA GLU A 6 -10.70 -7.99 -19.96
C GLU A 6 -10.93 -6.53 -20.37
N ILE A 7 -9.84 -5.76 -20.45
CA ILE A 7 -9.89 -4.35 -20.85
C ILE A 7 -8.96 -4.17 -22.05
N ASP A 8 -9.55 -3.96 -23.23
CA ASP A 8 -8.85 -3.60 -24.47
C ASP A 8 -9.15 -2.13 -24.79
N CYS A 9 -8.31 -1.23 -24.26
CA CYS A 9 -8.51 0.21 -24.40
C CYS A 9 -7.15 0.92 -24.42
N PRO A 10 -6.58 1.23 -25.60
CA PRO A 10 -5.22 1.78 -25.70
C PRO A 10 -5.04 3.18 -25.13
N THR A 11 -6.14 3.92 -24.96
CA THR A 11 -6.15 5.27 -24.39
C THR A 11 -6.53 5.28 -22.91
N LEU A 12 -6.64 4.13 -22.26
CA LEU A 12 -7.00 4.07 -20.85
C LEU A 12 -5.82 4.54 -19.98
N SER A 13 -6.04 5.65 -19.29
CA SER A 13 -5.08 6.25 -18.35
C SER A 13 -5.42 5.94 -16.89
N SER A 14 -6.68 5.67 -16.57
CA SER A 14 -7.12 5.41 -15.19
C SER A 14 -8.45 4.63 -15.16
N PHE A 15 -8.66 3.88 -14.08
CA PHE A 15 -9.96 3.31 -13.76
C PHE A 15 -10.16 3.16 -12.24
N ASP A 16 -11.43 3.15 -11.83
CA ASP A 16 -11.85 3.02 -10.45
C ASP A 16 -12.89 1.90 -10.37
N PHE A 17 -12.74 1.01 -9.40
CA PHE A 17 -13.69 -0.08 -9.19
C PHE A 17 -13.92 -0.39 -7.72
N SER A 18 -15.11 -0.94 -7.46
CA SER A 18 -15.53 -1.44 -6.16
C SER A 18 -15.98 -2.88 -6.33
N ALA A 19 -15.35 -3.80 -5.60
CA ALA A 19 -15.62 -5.22 -5.72
C ALA A 19 -15.36 -5.94 -4.40
N SER A 20 -16.20 -6.93 -4.10
CA SER A 20 -16.01 -7.78 -2.91
C SER A 20 -14.77 -8.65 -2.97
N ASN A 21 -14.38 -9.06 -4.17
CA ASN A 21 -13.15 -9.78 -4.42
C ASN A 21 -12.36 -9.03 -5.50
N LEU A 22 -11.03 -9.15 -5.45
CA LEU A 22 -10.18 -8.62 -6.51
C LEU A 22 -10.39 -9.45 -7.79
N PRO A 23 -10.78 -8.81 -8.91
CA PRO A 23 -10.95 -9.49 -10.18
C PRO A 23 -9.59 -9.84 -10.79
N ILE A 24 -9.53 -10.85 -11.64
CA ILE A 24 -8.37 -11.06 -12.50
C ILE A 24 -8.47 -10.06 -13.65
N LEU A 25 -7.53 -9.13 -13.74
CA LEU A 25 -7.49 -8.16 -14.83
C LEU A 25 -6.58 -8.65 -15.96
N ILE A 26 -7.10 -8.58 -17.17
CA ILE A 26 -6.36 -8.82 -18.40
C ILE A 26 -6.37 -7.50 -19.19
N LEU A 27 -5.22 -6.83 -19.23
CA LEU A 27 -5.05 -5.59 -19.98
C LEU A 27 -4.50 -5.90 -21.38
N LYS A 28 -5.21 -5.45 -22.41
CA LYS A 28 -4.79 -5.57 -23.82
C LYS A 28 -4.57 -4.19 -24.42
N ASN A 29 -3.45 -4.03 -25.11
CA ASN A 29 -3.05 -2.79 -25.80
C ASN A 29 -3.00 -1.53 -24.93
N VAL A 30 -2.97 -1.65 -23.60
CA VAL A 30 -3.11 -0.48 -22.72
C VAL A 30 -1.76 0.16 -22.41
N ALA A 31 -1.76 1.49 -22.25
CA ALA A 31 -0.60 2.28 -21.90
C ALA A 31 0.06 1.83 -20.58
N CYS A 32 1.38 2.00 -20.55
CA CYS A 32 2.30 1.46 -19.55
C CYS A 32 2.17 2.03 -18.13
N ARG A 33 1.29 3.00 -17.92
CA ARG A 33 1.12 3.67 -16.63
C ARG A 33 -0.36 3.92 -16.38
N MET A 34 -0.87 3.36 -15.30
CA MET A 34 -2.28 3.48 -14.91
C MET A 34 -2.44 3.91 -13.47
N ASP A 35 -3.46 4.73 -13.26
CA ASP A 35 -4.04 4.95 -11.94
C ASP A 35 -5.17 3.95 -11.71
N ILE A 36 -5.00 3.11 -10.70
CA ILE A 36 -5.98 2.10 -10.29
C ILE A 36 -6.50 2.47 -8.92
N ALA A 37 -7.80 2.72 -8.80
CA ALA A 37 -8.45 2.91 -7.51
C ALA A 37 -9.31 1.70 -7.16
N TYR A 38 -9.04 1.08 -6.01
CA TYR A 38 -9.82 -0.02 -5.47
C TYR A 38 -10.54 0.39 -4.19
N HIS A 39 -11.84 0.12 -4.15
CA HIS A 39 -12.72 0.32 -3.01
C HIS A 39 -13.16 -1.02 -2.40
N PRO A 40 -12.52 -1.49 -1.32
CA PRO A 40 -12.95 -2.70 -0.63
C PRO A 40 -14.29 -2.48 0.09
N PRO A 41 -15.23 -3.46 0.08
CA PRO A 41 -16.51 -3.34 0.78
C PRO A 41 -16.41 -3.03 2.29
N SER A 42 -17.45 -2.39 2.82
CA SER A 42 -17.52 -1.91 4.21
C SER A 42 -17.58 -3.02 5.28
N SER A 43 -17.85 -4.27 4.90
CA SER A 43 -17.85 -5.44 5.79
C SER A 43 -16.47 -6.09 5.93
N ASN A 44 -15.43 -5.56 5.28
CA ASN A 44 -14.20 -6.31 5.09
C ASN A 44 -13.39 -6.52 6.36
N ARG A 45 -13.07 -7.80 6.59
CA ARG A 45 -11.95 -8.25 7.41
C ARG A 45 -10.78 -8.47 6.47
N LEU A 46 -9.73 -7.68 6.62
CA LEU A 46 -8.50 -7.82 5.84
C LEU A 46 -7.62 -8.82 6.57
N ILE A 47 -7.66 -10.09 6.13
CA ILE A 47 -6.83 -11.18 6.68
C ILE A 47 -5.72 -11.55 5.67
N SER A 48 -4.78 -12.41 6.04
CA SER A 48 -3.62 -12.76 5.20
C SER A 48 -3.97 -13.18 3.77
N SER A 49 -5.07 -13.91 3.56
CA SER A 49 -5.53 -14.28 2.21
C SER A 49 -5.93 -13.10 1.33
N TRP A 50 -6.42 -12.00 1.92
CA TRP A 50 -6.75 -10.78 1.17
C TRP A 50 -5.48 -10.12 0.63
N PHE A 51 -4.41 -10.06 1.43
CA PHE A 51 -3.11 -9.55 1.02
C PHE A 51 -2.46 -10.45 -0.05
N LEU A 52 -2.60 -11.77 0.08
CA LEU A 52 -2.17 -12.70 -0.98
C LEU A 52 -2.89 -12.42 -2.30
N ASN A 53 -4.21 -12.28 -2.28
CA ASN A 53 -5.00 -11.95 -3.47
C ASN A 53 -4.62 -10.58 -4.03
N LEU A 54 -4.30 -9.61 -3.17
CA LEU A 54 -3.80 -8.30 -3.60
C LEU A 54 -2.44 -8.41 -4.30
N ARG A 55 -1.54 -9.23 -3.77
CA ARG A 55 -0.23 -9.48 -4.39
C ARG A 55 -0.38 -10.14 -5.76
N GLU A 56 -1.26 -11.13 -5.88
CA GLU A 56 -1.59 -11.75 -7.17
C GLU A 56 -2.20 -10.75 -8.15
N TYR A 57 -3.18 -9.96 -7.68
CA TYR A 57 -3.82 -8.91 -8.46
C TYR A 57 -2.79 -7.91 -8.97
N LEU A 58 -1.86 -7.43 -8.14
CA LEU A 58 -0.87 -6.47 -8.61
C LEU A 58 0.08 -7.08 -9.64
N GLY A 59 0.17 -8.41 -9.76
CA GLY A 59 1.03 -9.11 -10.73
C GLY A 59 0.57 -9.10 -12.20
N PHE A 60 -0.61 -8.58 -12.57
CA PHE A 60 -1.10 -8.71 -13.97
C PHE A 60 -0.37 -7.83 -15.01
N SER A 61 0.50 -6.92 -14.60
CA SER A 61 1.22 -6.02 -15.53
C SER A 61 2.67 -5.84 -15.08
N SER A 62 3.58 -5.80 -16.03
CA SER A 62 5.03 -5.68 -15.82
C SER A 62 5.52 -4.23 -15.62
N GLU A 63 4.61 -3.25 -15.58
CA GLU A 63 4.98 -1.84 -15.64
C GLU A 63 4.44 -1.04 -14.44
N SER A 64 5.00 0.16 -14.26
CA SER A 64 4.73 1.13 -13.20
C SER A 64 3.23 1.40 -13.01
N LYS A 65 2.75 1.26 -11.76
CA LYS A 65 1.36 1.49 -11.38
C LYS A 65 1.29 2.49 -10.25
N ASN A 66 0.34 3.42 -10.36
CA ASN A 66 -0.14 4.17 -9.22
C ASN A 66 -1.38 3.42 -8.71
N PHE A 67 -1.34 2.96 -7.47
CA PHE A 67 -2.40 2.18 -6.86
C PHE A 67 -2.99 2.93 -5.67
N ALA A 68 -4.28 3.20 -5.73
CA ALA A 68 -5.04 3.85 -4.68
C ALA A 68 -5.95 2.84 -3.97
N LEU A 69 -5.73 2.64 -2.67
CA LEU A 69 -6.62 1.90 -1.80
C LEU A 69 -7.51 2.87 -1.02
N LYS A 70 -8.80 2.84 -1.32
CA LYS A 70 -9.79 3.76 -0.77
C LYS A 70 -10.78 3.00 0.12
N PHE A 71 -10.60 3.12 1.43
CA PHE A 71 -11.46 2.44 2.40
C PHE A 71 -12.58 3.36 2.88
N PHE A 72 -13.82 2.87 2.86
CA PHE A 72 -14.91 3.57 3.55
C PHE A 72 -14.82 3.32 5.07
N LYS A 73 -14.76 2.03 5.45
CA LYS A 73 -14.60 1.56 6.83
C LYS A 73 -13.79 0.27 6.85
N ILE A 74 -12.84 0.17 7.78
CA ILE A 74 -12.07 -1.07 8.02
C ILE A 74 -12.48 -1.63 9.38
N ASN A 75 -13.05 -2.84 9.42
CA ASN A 75 -13.53 -3.44 10.66
C ASN A 75 -12.44 -4.20 11.42
N GLN A 76 -11.58 -4.90 10.69
CA GLN A 76 -10.52 -5.72 11.26
C GLN A 76 -9.40 -5.89 10.25
N VAL A 77 -8.16 -5.80 10.72
CA VAL A 77 -6.98 -6.13 9.93
C VAL A 77 -6.12 -7.11 10.71
N ARG A 78 -5.72 -8.19 10.05
CA ARG A 78 -4.75 -9.18 10.52
C ARG A 78 -3.87 -9.55 9.34
N PHE A 79 -2.58 -9.61 9.60
CA PHE A 79 -1.63 -10.07 8.61
C PHE A 79 -0.56 -10.88 9.33
N ASP A 80 -0.47 -12.14 8.94
CA ASP A 80 0.48 -13.10 9.44
C ASP A 80 0.89 -14.01 8.28
N LEU A 81 2.20 -14.06 8.03
CA LEU A 81 2.76 -14.89 6.96
C LEU A 81 2.65 -16.38 7.28
N GLU A 82 2.56 -16.76 8.56
CA GLU A 82 2.38 -18.17 8.95
C GLU A 82 1.00 -18.70 8.53
N GLU A 83 -0.03 -17.85 8.51
CA GLU A 83 -1.37 -18.20 8.02
C GLU A 83 -1.38 -18.57 6.52
N LEU A 84 -0.36 -18.17 5.75
CA LEU A 84 -0.24 -18.51 4.33
C LEU A 84 0.28 -19.94 4.11
N GLY A 85 0.85 -20.59 5.12
CA GLY A 85 1.31 -21.98 5.06
C GLY A 85 2.17 -22.29 3.83
N ASP A 86 1.82 -23.36 3.12
CA ASP A 86 2.52 -23.84 1.92
C ASP A 86 2.01 -23.23 0.61
N VAL A 87 1.19 -22.16 0.67
CA VAL A 87 0.64 -21.55 -0.54
C VAL A 87 1.78 -20.99 -1.42
N GLN A 88 1.62 -21.16 -2.73
CA GLN A 88 2.54 -20.57 -3.69
C GLN A 88 2.41 -19.05 -3.64
N ILE A 89 3.51 -18.37 -3.34
CA ILE A 89 3.54 -16.90 -3.28
C ILE A 89 3.73 -16.35 -4.69
N PRO A 90 2.81 -15.50 -5.18
CA PRO A 90 2.97 -14.85 -6.47
C PRO A 90 4.27 -14.01 -6.52
N PRO A 91 4.88 -13.86 -7.71
CA PRO A 91 5.99 -12.93 -7.89
C PRO A 91 5.65 -11.53 -7.36
N LEU A 92 6.65 -10.85 -6.85
CA LEU A 92 6.48 -9.46 -6.43
C LEU A 92 6.25 -8.58 -7.66
N SER A 93 5.24 -7.71 -7.60
CA SER A 93 5.08 -6.61 -8.55
C SER A 93 5.20 -5.30 -7.78
N GLU A 94 6.25 -4.54 -8.10
CA GLU A 94 6.44 -3.21 -7.54
C GLU A 94 5.31 -2.26 -7.95
N VAL A 95 4.91 -1.41 -7.01
CA VAL A 95 3.99 -0.29 -7.24
C VAL A 95 4.79 1.00 -7.13
N ASP A 96 4.56 1.94 -8.03
CA ASP A 96 5.29 3.22 -7.99
C ASP A 96 4.75 4.10 -6.86
N ASP A 97 3.45 4.38 -6.86
CA ASP A 97 2.80 5.16 -5.80
C ASP A 97 1.63 4.40 -5.21
N LEU A 98 1.68 4.19 -3.90
CA LEU A 98 0.60 3.62 -3.12
C LEU A 98 -0.11 4.74 -2.33
N LYS A 99 -1.29 5.14 -2.80
CA LYS A 99 -2.14 6.11 -2.08
C LYS A 99 -3.14 5.37 -1.21
N ILE A 100 -3.09 5.58 0.09
CA ILE A 100 -4.03 4.96 1.04
C ILE A 100 -4.94 6.06 1.58
N THR A 101 -6.24 5.96 1.33
CA THR A 101 -7.23 6.85 1.92
C THR A 101 -8.25 6.06 2.70
N SER A 102 -8.69 6.61 3.82
CA SER A 102 -9.79 6.02 4.57
C SER A 102 -10.61 7.08 5.29
N ILE A 103 -11.93 6.95 5.20
CA ILE A 103 -12.92 7.87 5.75
C ILE A 103 -13.30 7.52 7.20
N MET A 104 -13.18 6.24 7.58
CA MET A 104 -13.35 5.75 8.95
C MET A 104 -12.34 4.63 9.21
N MET A 105 -11.14 4.94 9.72
CA MET A 105 -10.21 3.87 10.12
C MET A 105 -10.45 3.37 11.54
N ILE A 106 -10.13 2.07 11.65
CA ILE A 106 -9.63 1.27 12.76
C ILE A 106 -9.16 2.05 14.00
N GLU A 107 -9.43 1.49 15.17
CA GLU A 107 -8.58 1.66 16.35
C GLU A 107 -7.09 1.46 15.99
N SER A 108 -6.17 2.08 16.73
CA SER A 108 -4.73 2.10 16.41
C SER A 108 -4.09 0.73 16.09
N SER A 109 -4.69 -0.36 16.57
CA SER A 109 -4.22 -1.75 16.47
C SER A 109 -4.19 -2.36 15.06
N GLY A 110 -5.01 -1.88 14.11
CA GLY A 110 -5.05 -2.50 12.77
C GLY A 110 -4.21 -1.79 11.71
N CYS A 111 -3.58 -0.65 12.05
CA CYS A 111 -2.71 0.04 11.11
C CYS A 111 -1.43 -0.75 10.83
N GLU A 112 -0.84 -1.31 11.89
CA GLU A 112 0.37 -2.12 11.77
C GLU A 112 0.22 -3.31 10.80
N PRO A 113 -0.75 -4.22 10.99
CA PRO A 113 -0.91 -5.35 10.08
C PRO A 113 -1.34 -4.92 8.67
N LEU A 114 -2.05 -3.79 8.53
CA LEU A 114 -2.36 -3.22 7.21
C LEU A 114 -1.08 -2.87 6.46
N MET A 115 -0.20 -2.10 7.11
CA MET A 115 1.03 -1.64 6.48
C MET A 115 2.01 -2.80 6.24
N ASP A 116 2.13 -3.75 7.17
CA ASP A 116 2.97 -4.94 6.97
C ASP A 116 2.51 -5.76 5.77
N GLY A 117 1.20 -5.95 5.61
CA GLY A 117 0.63 -6.66 4.47
C GLY A 117 0.85 -5.92 3.16
N LEU A 118 0.59 -4.61 3.11
CA LEU A 118 0.76 -3.81 1.90
C LEU A 118 2.23 -3.72 1.45
N LEU A 119 3.16 -3.49 2.39
CA LEU A 119 4.59 -3.47 2.12
C LEU A 119 5.04 -4.83 1.58
N TRP A 120 4.52 -5.93 2.10
CA TRP A 120 4.81 -7.28 1.59
C TRP A 120 4.17 -7.59 0.22
N CYS A 121 3.03 -6.99 -0.10
CA CYS A 121 2.36 -7.23 -1.38
C CYS A 121 3.11 -6.62 -2.57
N CYS A 122 3.65 -5.40 -2.42
CA CYS A 122 3.95 -4.59 -3.60
C CYS A 122 5.15 -3.65 -3.54
N HIS A 123 5.94 -3.68 -2.47
CA HIS A 123 7.19 -2.91 -2.36
C HIS A 123 7.08 -1.49 -2.95
N PRO A 124 6.12 -0.68 -2.46
CA PRO A 124 5.81 0.56 -3.12
C PRO A 124 7.00 1.51 -3.08
N ARG A 125 7.29 2.24 -4.17
CA ARG A 125 8.36 3.26 -4.18
C ARG A 125 7.96 4.49 -3.37
N THR A 126 6.68 4.86 -3.42
CA THR A 126 6.10 5.88 -2.56
C THR A 126 4.83 5.41 -1.87
N ILE A 127 4.63 5.85 -0.63
CA ILE A 127 3.36 5.69 0.09
C ILE A 127 2.85 7.07 0.44
N SER A 128 1.63 7.38 0.01
CA SER A 128 0.97 8.66 0.28
C SER A 128 -0.23 8.44 1.22
N LEU A 129 -0.24 9.15 2.36
CA LEU A 129 -1.28 9.10 3.39
C LEU A 129 -1.81 10.51 3.68
N PRO A 130 -3.11 10.79 3.54
CA PRO A 130 -3.70 12.04 4.01
C PRO A 130 -3.75 12.05 5.54
N SER A 131 -3.71 13.25 6.16
CA SER A 131 -3.89 13.42 7.62
C SER A 131 -5.11 14.27 7.97
N SER A 132 -6.19 14.08 7.22
CA SER A 132 -7.48 14.73 7.47
C SER A 132 -8.16 14.27 8.77
N PHE A 133 -7.67 13.19 9.39
CA PHE A 133 -8.29 12.62 10.59
C PHE A 133 -7.28 12.12 11.64
N VAL A 134 -7.66 12.18 12.93
CA VAL A 134 -6.83 11.81 14.09
C VAL A 134 -6.24 10.39 13.98
N TYR A 135 -7.00 9.43 13.45
CA TYR A 135 -6.53 8.05 13.30
C TYR A 135 -5.46 7.91 12.20
N GLN A 136 -5.46 8.77 11.18
CA GLN A 136 -4.41 8.79 10.16
C GLN A 136 -3.08 9.26 10.77
N HIS A 137 -3.11 10.20 11.71
CA HIS A 137 -1.90 10.60 12.44
C HIS A 137 -1.27 9.44 13.21
N ASN A 138 -2.08 8.59 13.87
CA ASN A 138 -1.56 7.41 14.57
C ASN A 138 -0.91 6.41 13.61
N CYS A 139 -1.54 6.19 12.45
CA CYS A 139 -0.97 5.38 11.38
C CYS A 139 0.36 5.92 10.87
N ILE A 140 0.42 7.22 10.58
CA ILE A 140 1.63 7.90 10.10
C ILE A 140 2.73 7.79 11.15
N LYS A 141 2.42 8.03 12.44
CA LYS A 141 3.38 7.90 13.54
C LYS A 141 3.96 6.49 13.62
N LEU A 142 3.10 5.46 13.58
CA LEU A 142 3.51 4.06 13.61
C LEU A 142 4.41 3.71 12.42
N LEU A 143 4.07 4.21 11.22
CA LEU A 143 4.91 4.04 10.03
C LEU A 143 6.27 4.71 10.16
N CYS A 144 6.32 5.94 10.67
CA CYS A 144 7.59 6.62 10.93
C CYS A 144 8.46 5.78 11.88
N GLU A 145 7.89 5.30 12.99
CA GLU A 145 8.62 4.46 13.96
C GLU A 145 9.13 3.16 13.32
N LYS A 146 8.32 2.50 12.48
CA LYS A 146 8.70 1.24 11.82
C LYS A 146 9.74 1.41 10.71
N LEU A 147 9.58 2.43 9.87
CA LEU A 147 10.43 2.66 8.68
C LEU A 147 11.76 3.34 9.04
N LEU A 148 11.76 4.23 10.03
CA LEU A 148 12.98 4.91 10.49
C LEU A 148 13.73 4.11 11.58
N GLY A 149 13.03 3.30 12.36
CA GLY A 149 13.60 2.48 13.43
C GLY A 149 14.22 1.17 12.97
N THR A 150 14.20 0.86 11.67
CA THR A 150 14.59 -0.45 11.14
C THR A 150 16.10 -0.67 11.24
N LYS A 151 16.51 -1.55 12.15
CA LYS A 151 17.78 -2.28 12.08
C LYS A 151 17.62 -3.49 11.16
N ARG A 152 18.74 -4.09 10.71
CA ARG A 152 18.71 -5.35 9.95
C ARG A 152 17.79 -6.37 10.66
N PRO A 153 16.80 -6.95 9.97
CA PRO A 153 15.85 -7.85 10.60
C PRO A 153 16.52 -9.15 11.05
N THR A 154 16.12 -9.64 12.22
CA THR A 154 16.48 -10.98 12.75
C THR A 154 15.24 -11.89 12.83
N CYS A 155 14.24 -11.63 11.98
CA CYS A 155 12.99 -12.38 11.90
C CYS A 155 13.01 -13.35 10.71
N CYS A 156 12.00 -14.23 10.62
CA CYS A 156 11.77 -15.10 9.46
C CYS A 156 12.90 -16.07 9.10
N ASP A 157 13.92 -16.28 9.95
CA ASP A 157 15.07 -17.16 9.64
C ASP A 157 14.65 -18.61 9.37
N SER A 158 13.61 -19.09 10.07
CA SER A 158 13.04 -20.43 9.94
C SER A 158 11.87 -20.52 8.95
N THR A 159 11.37 -19.40 8.42
CA THR A 159 10.19 -19.39 7.55
C THR A 159 10.60 -19.35 6.07
N ARG A 160 9.84 -20.07 5.23
CA ARG A 160 10.01 -20.02 3.76
C ARG A 160 9.70 -18.63 3.21
N ILE A 161 8.66 -18.00 3.75
CA ILE A 161 8.21 -16.68 3.33
C ILE A 161 8.91 -15.65 4.21
N LYS A 162 9.64 -14.73 3.58
CA LYS A 162 10.28 -13.59 4.25
C LYS A 162 9.30 -12.42 4.31
N CYS A 163 9.42 -11.62 5.36
CA CYS A 163 8.68 -10.35 5.46
C CYS A 163 9.40 -9.25 4.68
N TRP A 164 8.67 -8.16 4.39
CA TRP A 164 9.15 -7.02 3.62
C TRP A 164 10.43 -6.39 4.19
N ARG A 165 10.69 -6.53 5.49
CA ARG A 165 11.87 -5.95 6.14
C ARG A 165 13.19 -6.50 5.63
N HIS A 166 13.20 -7.71 5.09
CA HIS A 166 14.43 -8.34 4.57
C HIS A 166 14.91 -7.69 3.26
N GLU A 167 14.02 -7.03 2.55
CA GLU A 167 14.29 -6.36 1.28
C GLU A 167 14.19 -4.84 1.44
N PHE A 168 13.93 -4.33 2.65
CA PHE A 168 13.79 -2.91 2.92
C PHE A 168 15.12 -2.27 3.29
N LYS A 169 15.49 -1.21 2.57
CA LYS A 169 16.77 -0.52 2.74
C LYS A 169 16.66 0.78 3.53
N GLY A 170 15.57 1.52 3.36
CA GLY A 170 15.36 2.77 4.08
C GLY A 170 14.17 3.56 3.57
N ALA A 171 13.84 4.63 4.29
CA ALA A 171 12.78 5.55 3.90
C ALA A 171 13.17 7.01 4.07
N LYS A 172 12.57 7.86 3.25
CA LYS A 172 12.59 9.32 3.37
C LYS A 172 11.15 9.82 3.55
N ILE A 173 10.97 10.91 4.29
CA ILE A 173 9.65 11.45 4.62
C ILE A 173 9.53 12.86 4.04
N GLN A 174 8.41 13.11 3.36
CA GLN A 174 7.99 14.41 2.88
C GLN A 174 6.63 14.75 3.49
N ILE A 175 6.50 15.94 4.08
CA ILE A 175 5.19 16.48 4.47
C ILE A 175 4.53 17.05 3.22
N LEU A 176 3.27 16.67 2.99
CA LEU A 176 2.45 17.17 1.90
C LEU A 176 1.69 18.41 2.36
N GLY A 177 1.54 19.38 1.46
CA GLY A 177 0.72 20.57 1.69
C GLY A 177 -0.78 20.25 1.79
N GLU A 178 -1.58 21.31 2.00
CA GLU A 178 -3.03 21.23 2.21
C GLU A 178 -3.80 20.90 0.92
N THR A 179 -3.21 21.12 -0.26
CA THR A 179 -3.87 20.91 -1.57
C THR A 179 -3.25 19.76 -2.37
N GLU A 180 -4.05 19.10 -3.21
CA GLU A 180 -3.58 17.99 -4.07
C GLU A 180 -2.53 18.45 -5.11
N GLU A 181 -2.48 19.75 -5.43
CA GLU A 181 -1.46 20.38 -6.29
C GLU A 181 -0.11 20.49 -5.58
N ASP A 182 -0.09 20.70 -4.25
CA ASP A 182 1.14 20.67 -3.45
C ASP A 182 1.76 19.26 -3.38
N TRP A 183 0.96 18.22 -3.65
CA TRP A 183 1.42 16.82 -3.64
C TRP A 183 2.29 16.48 -4.86
N LEU A 184 2.40 17.39 -5.83
CA LEU A 184 3.23 17.27 -7.02
C LEU A 184 4.58 18.02 -6.90
N GLN A 185 4.78 18.83 -5.87
CA GLN A 185 6.04 19.56 -5.65
C GLN A 185 7.10 18.68 -4.95
N GLY A 186 8.34 18.75 -5.44
CA GLY A 186 9.44 17.82 -5.12
C GLY A 186 9.91 17.80 -3.65
N TRP A 187 10.80 16.83 -3.35
CA TRP A 187 11.34 16.39 -2.05
C TRP A 187 12.17 17.42 -1.24
N ASN A 188 11.80 18.71 -1.25
CA ASN A 188 12.62 19.78 -0.70
C ASN A 188 12.54 19.93 0.83
N HIS A 189 11.65 19.18 1.50
CA HIS A 189 11.42 19.26 2.94
C HIS A 189 11.44 17.86 3.57
N LEU A 190 12.63 17.28 3.67
CA LEU A 190 12.89 16.12 4.50
C LEU A 190 12.80 16.54 5.97
N VAL A 191 11.91 15.89 6.73
CA VAL A 191 11.77 16.15 8.16
C VAL A 191 12.42 15.03 8.94
N ASP A 192 13.39 15.40 9.78
CA ASP A 192 14.07 14.51 10.71
C ASP A 192 13.96 15.16 12.11
N PRO A 193 12.74 15.20 12.69
CA PRO A 193 12.15 14.06 13.41
C PRO A 193 10.64 13.85 13.14
N LEU A 194 10.00 12.88 13.84
CA LEU A 194 8.54 12.61 13.82
C LEU A 194 7.70 13.87 13.53
N PRO A 195 6.98 13.94 12.40
CA PRO A 195 6.39 15.19 11.94
C PRO A 195 5.31 15.67 12.93
N GLN A 196 5.44 16.90 13.42
CA GLN A 196 4.34 17.63 14.04
C GLN A 196 3.38 18.04 12.93
N LEU A 197 2.52 17.12 12.52
CA LEU A 197 1.54 17.35 11.45
C LEU A 197 0.49 18.35 11.91
N ALA A 198 0.36 19.46 11.17
CA ALA A 198 -0.82 20.30 11.32
C ALA A 198 -2.07 19.53 10.86
N LYS A 199 -3.26 20.03 11.23
CA LYS A 199 -4.50 19.49 10.68
C LYS A 199 -4.46 19.62 9.15
N ASP A 200 -4.90 18.57 8.45
CA ASP A 200 -5.06 18.54 6.98
C ASP A 200 -3.77 18.41 6.14
N GLN A 201 -2.60 18.23 6.76
CA GLN A 201 -1.33 17.95 6.04
C GLN A 201 -1.12 16.45 5.82
N GLY A 202 -0.93 15.99 4.58
CA GLY A 202 -0.58 14.59 4.31
C GLY A 202 0.90 14.26 4.57
N VAL A 203 1.27 12.99 4.46
CA VAL A 203 2.68 12.54 4.42
C VAL A 203 2.88 11.63 3.23
N ARG A 204 4.01 11.82 2.55
CA ARG A 204 4.55 10.89 1.57
C ARG A 204 5.85 10.29 2.07
N PHE A 205 5.95 8.97 2.00
CA PHE A 205 7.16 8.21 2.26
C PHE A 205 7.79 7.81 0.92
N GLN A 206 9.08 8.01 0.74
CA GLN A 206 9.88 7.35 -0.30
C GLN A 206 10.48 6.11 0.32
N LEU A 207 10.32 4.96 -0.31
CA LEU A 207 10.91 3.72 0.16
C LEU A 207 12.00 3.27 -0.79
N GLU A 208 13.10 2.75 -0.23
CA GLU A 208 14.19 2.13 -0.95
C GLU A 208 14.18 0.62 -0.63
N TRP A 209 14.27 -0.21 -1.68
CA TRP A 209 14.25 -1.66 -1.59
C TRP A 209 15.56 -2.25 -2.16
N ASP A 210 15.95 -3.43 -1.70
CA ASP A 210 17.04 -4.22 -2.28
C ASP A 210 16.50 -4.96 -3.52
N ASN A 211 17.15 -4.75 -4.67
CA ASN A 211 16.81 -5.38 -5.96
C ASN A 211 17.45 -6.77 -6.10
#